data_AF-A0AB73QJR6-F1
#
_entry.id   AF-A0AB73QJR6-F1
#
_cell.length_a   1.000
_cell.length_b   1.000
_cell.length_c   1.000
_cell.angle_alpha   90.00
_cell.angle_beta   90.00
_cell.angle_gamma   90.00
#
_symmetry.space_group_name_H-M   'P 1'
#
loop_
_entity.id
_entity.type
_entity.pdbx_description
1 polymer ?
#
loop_
_entity_poly.entity_id
_entity_poly.type
_entity_poly.pdbx_seq_one_letter_code
_entity_poly.pdbx_strand_id
1 'polypeptide(L)'
;MLHKYKKIVPIEAEQFDGSDEMISRYGIVDLAKAIESKEETTYVIPTKEGSMELKKGDYISTGIDGEHWPIKRSIFERTYERCD
;
A
#
# COMPACT_ATOMS: atom_id res chain seq x y z
N MET A 1 -30.54 10.07 5.84
CA MET A 1 -30.18 11.16 4.90
C MET A 1 -28.69 11.04 4.60
N LEU A 2 -28.27 11.19 3.35
CA LEU A 2 -26.86 11.12 2.95
C LEU A 2 -26.34 12.54 2.68
N HIS A 3 -25.16 12.86 3.21
CA HIS A 3 -24.48 14.13 3.00
C HIS A 3 -23.08 13.88 2.43
N LYS A 4 -22.61 14.77 1.56
CA LYS A 4 -21.27 14.69 0.97
C LYS A 4 -20.36 15.69 1.66
N TYR A 5 -19.18 15.26 2.09
CA TYR A 5 -18.15 16.09 2.72
C TYR A 5 -16.83 15.87 1.98
N LYS A 6 -16.04 16.94 1.80
CA LYS A 6 -14.70 16.87 1.18
C LYS A 6 -13.65 17.28 2.20
N LYS A 7 -12.64 16.42 2.42
CA LYS A 7 -11.42 16.75 3.16
C LYS A 7 -10.29 16.79 2.12
N ILE A 8 -9.64 17.95 1.96
CA ILE A 8 -8.49 18.14 1.05
C ILE A 8 -7.25 18.20 1.93
N VAL A 9 -6.72 17.05 2.29
CA VAL A 9 -5.47 16.95 3.04
C VAL A 9 -4.55 16.07 2.22
N PRO A 10 -3.32 16.53 1.87
CA PRO A 10 -2.32 15.70 1.24
C PRO A 10 -2.07 14.44 2.07
N ILE A 11 -1.74 13.35 1.39
CA ILE A 11 -1.32 12.10 2.03
C ILE A 11 0.14 11.82 1.68
N GLU A 12 0.83 11.12 2.57
CA GLU A 12 2.11 10.52 2.23
C GLU A 12 1.85 9.15 1.59
N ALA A 13 2.57 8.88 0.50
CA ALA A 13 2.55 7.58 -0.14
C ALA A 13 3.89 7.31 -0.84
N GLU A 14 4.33 6.05 -0.79
CA GLU A 14 5.54 5.58 -1.46
C GLU A 14 5.17 4.45 -2.42
N GLN A 15 5.74 4.45 -3.64
CA GLN A 15 5.52 3.37 -4.60
C GLN A 15 6.31 2.13 -4.17
N PHE A 16 5.63 1.01 -4.01
CA PHE A 16 6.23 -0.24 -3.60
C PHE A 16 7.11 -0.84 -4.71
N ASP A 17 8.39 -1.03 -4.44
CA ASP A 17 9.37 -1.50 -5.41
C ASP A 17 9.73 -2.99 -5.28
N GLY A 18 9.23 -3.67 -4.24
CA GLY A 18 9.55 -5.06 -3.93
C GLY A 18 10.92 -5.29 -3.28
N SER A 19 11.60 -4.24 -2.81
CA SER A 19 12.88 -4.34 -2.13
C SER A 19 12.73 -4.94 -0.72
N ASP A 20 13.74 -5.69 -0.27
CA ASP A 20 13.79 -6.20 1.10
C ASP A 20 13.75 -5.05 2.14
N GLU A 21 14.23 -3.85 1.78
CA GLU A 21 14.15 -2.66 2.62
C GLU A 21 12.70 -2.22 2.87
N MET A 22 11.92 -2.01 1.80
CA MET A 22 10.51 -1.66 1.95
C MET A 22 9.73 -2.77 2.64
N ILE A 23 10.06 -4.04 2.34
CA ILE A 23 9.43 -5.20 2.97
C ILE A 23 9.62 -5.14 4.50
N SER A 24 10.85 -4.91 4.95
CA SER A 24 11.14 -4.78 6.38
C SER A 24 10.52 -3.53 7.00
N ARG A 25 10.54 -2.39 6.29
CA ARG A 25 10.04 -1.11 6.80
C ARG A 25 8.53 -1.14 7.07
N TYR A 26 7.77 -1.72 6.15
CA TYR A 26 6.31 -1.76 6.19
C TYR A 26 5.75 -3.07 6.78
N GLY A 27 6.61 -3.99 7.22
CA GLY A 27 6.18 -5.29 7.74
C GLY A 27 5.44 -6.15 6.71
N ILE A 28 5.82 -6.02 5.43
CA ILE A 28 5.22 -6.76 4.33
C ILE A 28 5.69 -8.21 4.39
N VAL A 29 4.81 -9.14 4.05
CA VAL A 29 5.13 -10.54 3.90
C VAL A 29 5.19 -10.87 2.42
N ASP A 30 6.35 -11.34 1.96
CA ASP A 30 6.48 -12.02 0.68
C ASP A 30 6.02 -13.48 0.87
N LEU A 31 4.79 -13.77 0.45
CA LEU A 31 4.18 -15.08 0.65
C LEU A 31 4.91 -16.16 -0.16
N ALA A 32 5.36 -15.86 -1.37
CA ALA A 32 6.05 -16.83 -2.23
C ALA A 32 7.37 -17.27 -1.58
N LYS A 33 8.12 -16.32 -1.00
CA LYS A 33 9.33 -16.60 -0.23
C LYS A 33 9.05 -17.36 1.06
N ALA A 34 7.95 -17.04 1.75
CA ALA A 34 7.58 -17.69 3.01
C ALA A 34 7.18 -19.18 2.86
N ILE A 35 6.59 -19.55 1.71
CA ILE A 35 6.14 -20.93 1.44
C ILE A 35 7.05 -21.69 0.47
N GLU A 36 8.22 -21.13 0.12
CA GLU A 36 9.16 -21.68 -0.87
C GLU A 36 8.51 -21.99 -2.23
N SER A 37 7.52 -21.20 -2.62
CA SER A 37 6.82 -21.35 -3.91
C SER A 37 7.57 -20.65 -5.03
N LYS A 38 7.50 -21.24 -6.24
CA LYS A 38 7.99 -20.64 -7.49
C LYS A 38 6.91 -19.85 -8.24
N GLU A 39 5.72 -19.71 -7.67
CA GLU A 39 4.63 -18.94 -8.27
C GLU A 39 4.86 -17.43 -8.20
N GLU A 40 3.98 -16.68 -8.84
CA GLU A 40 4.03 -15.21 -8.88
C GLU A 40 4.09 -14.63 -7.47
N THR A 41 5.06 -13.74 -7.23
CA THR A 41 5.28 -13.15 -5.91
C THR A 41 4.03 -12.41 -5.45
N THR A 42 3.43 -12.91 -4.37
CA THR A 42 2.28 -12.27 -3.73
C THR A 42 2.77 -11.58 -2.46
N TYR A 43 2.74 -10.25 -2.44
CA TYR A 43 3.06 -9.48 -1.26
C TYR A 43 1.80 -9.15 -0.47
N VAL A 44 1.92 -9.17 0.85
CA VAL A 44 0.81 -8.91 1.75
C VAL A 44 1.25 -7.90 2.81
N ILE A 45 0.50 -6.81 2.95
CA ILE A 45 0.75 -5.78 3.97
C ILE A 45 -0.30 -5.90 5.08
N PRO A 46 0.10 -5.93 6.37
CA PRO A 46 -0.83 -5.89 7.48
C PRO A 46 -1.46 -4.50 7.62
N THR A 47 -2.78 -4.43 7.67
CA THR A 47 -3.53 -3.17 7.90
C THR A 47 -4.44 -3.28 9.12
N LYS A 48 -5.05 -2.17 9.55
CA LYS A 48 -6.04 -2.13 10.64
C LYS A 48 -7.28 -3.00 10.35
N GLU A 49 -7.60 -3.24 9.07
CA GLU A 49 -8.77 -4.02 8.62
C GLU A 49 -8.42 -5.48 8.28
N GLY A 50 -7.15 -5.86 8.46
CA GLY A 50 -6.62 -7.17 8.09
C GLY A 50 -5.55 -7.07 7.01
N SER A 51 -4.99 -8.23 6.65
CA SER A 51 -3.95 -8.33 5.65
C SER A 51 -4.49 -8.05 4.24
N MET A 52 -3.83 -7.17 3.49
CA MET A 52 -4.21 -6.80 2.13
C MET A 52 -3.14 -7.16 1.12
N GLU A 53 -3.55 -7.59 -0.08
CA GLU A 53 -2.65 -7.85 -1.19
C GLU A 53 -2.01 -6.56 -1.70
N LEU A 54 -0.73 -6.65 -2.03
CA LEU A 54 0.09 -5.57 -2.57
C LEU A 54 0.89 -6.11 -3.76
N LYS A 55 1.03 -5.31 -4.83
CA LYS A 55 1.89 -5.64 -5.97
C LYS A 55 2.98 -4.60 -6.15
N LYS A 56 4.11 -5.02 -6.73
CA LYS A 56 5.14 -4.07 -7.16
C LYS A 56 4.54 -3.03 -8.10
N GLY A 57 4.77 -1.76 -7.81
CA GLY A 57 4.22 -0.61 -8.52
C GLY A 57 2.96 -0.01 -7.91
N ASP A 58 2.28 -0.72 -6.99
CA ASP A 58 1.23 -0.14 -6.16
C ASP A 58 1.82 0.85 -5.15
N TYR A 59 0.98 1.70 -4.57
CA TYR A 59 1.39 2.69 -3.58
C TYR A 59 1.03 2.22 -2.17
N ILE A 60 1.92 2.45 -1.22
CA ILE A 60 1.64 2.29 0.21
C ILE A 60 1.38 3.68 0.76
N SER A 61 0.16 3.92 1.22
CA SER A 61 -0.21 5.19 1.85
C SER A 61 -0.06 5.13 3.36
N THR A 62 0.35 6.24 3.96
CA THR A 62 0.48 6.40 5.41
C THR A 62 -0.65 7.27 5.96
N GLY A 63 -1.36 6.75 6.95
CA GLY A 63 -2.42 7.47 7.66
C GLY A 63 -1.93 8.33 8.81
N ILE A 64 -2.86 9.04 9.44
CA ILE A 64 -2.53 10.02 10.49
C ILE A 64 -1.97 9.38 11.76
N ASP A 65 -2.32 8.13 12.05
CA ASP A 65 -1.77 7.39 13.19
C ASP A 65 -0.60 6.47 12.77
N GLY A 66 -0.05 6.66 11.57
CA GLY A 66 1.04 5.84 11.04
C GLY A 66 0.61 4.45 10.54
N GLU A 67 -0.70 4.19 10.38
CA GLU A 67 -1.15 2.98 9.69
C GLU A 67 -0.80 3.02 8.20
N HIS A 68 -0.62 1.84 7.62
CA HIS A 68 -0.31 1.68 6.21
C HIS A 68 -1.39 0.87 5.50
N TRP A 69 -1.71 1.26 4.26
CA TRP A 69 -2.58 0.46 3.40
C TRP A 69 -2.16 0.58 1.92
N PRO A 70 -2.42 -0.46 1.11
CA PRO A 70 -2.08 -0.44 -0.30
C PRO A 70 -3.16 0.30 -1.10
N ILE A 71 -2.73 1.05 -2.12
CA ILE A 71 -3.57 1.66 -3.14
C ILE A 71 -3.05 1.18 -4.49
N LYS A 72 -3.93 0.56 -5.28
CA LYS A 72 -3.57 0.10 -6.63
C LYS A 72 -3.03 1.26 -7.45
N ARG A 73 -1.93 1.03 -8.19
CA ARG A 73 -1.28 2.03 -9.06
C ARG A 73 -2.27 2.80 -9.92
N SER A 74 -3.14 2.08 -10.61
CA SER A 74 -4.14 2.65 -11.53
C SER A 74 -5.19 3.52 -10.83
N ILE A 75 -5.46 3.29 -9.53
CA ILE A 75 -6.34 4.15 -8.74
C ILE A 75 -5.56 5.37 -8.27
N PHE A 76 -4.35 5.17 -7.74
CA PHE A 76 -3.51 6.25 -7.20
C PHE A 76 -3.23 7.32 -8.25
N GLU A 77 -2.72 6.93 -9.41
CA GLU A 77 -2.37 7.85 -10.52
C GLU A 77 -3.58 8.61 -11.09
N ARG A 78 -4.81 8.12 -10.86
CA ARG A 78 -6.05 8.77 -11.31
C ARG A 78 -6.67 9.70 -10.27
N THR A 79 -6.25 9.60 -9.01
CA THR A 79 -6.94 10.25 -7.88
C THR A 79 -6.02 11.17 -7.07
N TYR A 80 -4.71 11.03 -7.20
CA TYR A 80 -3.72 11.85 -6.53
C TYR A 80 -2.79 12.52 -7.53
N GLU A 81 -2.36 13.73 -7.19
CA GLU A 81 -1.31 14.46 -7.86
C GLU A 81 -0.22 14.79 -6.85
N ARG A 82 1.03 14.80 -7.31
CA ARG A 82 2.18 15.18 -6.50
C ARG A 82 2.10 16.67 -6.19
N CYS A 83 2.23 17.07 -4.92
CA CYS A 83 2.03 18.45 -4.47
C CYS A 83 3.15 19.01 -3.57
N ASP A 84 4.28 18.31 -3.48
CA ASP A 84 5.51 18.74 -2.80
C ASP A 84 6.49 19.46 -3.75
#